data_AF-A0A7Y5BN84-F1
#
_entry.id   AF-A0A7Y5BN84-F1
#
_cell.length_a   1.000
_cell.length_b   1.000
_cell.length_c   1.000
_cell.angle_alpha   90.00
_cell.angle_beta   90.00
_cell.angle_gamma   90.00
#
_symmetry.space_group_name_H-M   'P 1'
#
loop_
_entity.id
_entity.type
_entity.pdbx_description
1 polymer ?
#
loop_
_entity_poly.entity_id
_entity_poly.type
_entity_poly.pdbx_seq_one_letter_code
_entity_poly.pdbx_strand_id
1 'polypeptide(L)'
;MITKVGYEPDPRTGMWDYRLTFTDPRGDTYRLKITDLTWQYYCQSLRNEKRDPAKIALELTTILQKRDVFLRIGLARGWKEYPDRCYLQITGIYTFPDYLNGKTFADFQLKQGVSP
;
A
#
# COMPACT_ATOMS: atom_id res chain seq x y z
N MET A 1 -14.42 -2.45 6.60
CA MET A 1 -14.57 -2.81 5.18
C MET A 1 -13.61 -1.99 4.33
N ILE A 2 -12.87 -2.62 3.39
CA ILE A 2 -12.00 -1.88 2.46
C ILE A 2 -12.87 -1.17 1.41
N THR A 3 -12.61 0.11 1.16
CA THR A 3 -13.38 0.90 0.18
C THR A 3 -12.54 1.30 -1.02
N LYS A 4 -11.26 1.63 -0.84
CA LYS A 4 -10.40 2.10 -1.95
C LYS A 4 -8.92 1.94 -1.66
N VAL A 5 -8.17 1.50 -2.67
CA VAL A 5 -6.72 1.71 -2.76
C VAL A 5 -6.47 3.03 -3.50
N GLY A 6 -5.75 3.95 -2.85
CA GLY A 6 -5.19 5.15 -3.44
C GLY A 6 -3.77 4.89 -3.94
N TYR A 7 -3.46 5.42 -5.11
CA TYR A 7 -2.20 5.21 -5.80
C TYR A 7 -1.91 6.42 -6.68
N GLU A 8 -1.23 7.40 -6.09
CA GLU A 8 -1.00 8.71 -6.68
C GLU A 8 0.49 9.06 -6.54
N PRO A 9 1.09 9.83 -7.46
CA PRO A 9 2.43 10.37 -7.24
C PRO A 9 2.37 11.43 -6.12
N ASP A 10 3.31 11.40 -5.18
CA ASP A 10 3.50 12.49 -4.21
C ASP A 10 4.14 13.67 -4.97
N PRO A 11 3.43 14.81 -5.10
CA PRO A 11 3.91 15.94 -5.89
C PRO A 11 5.19 16.57 -5.33
N ARG A 12 5.54 16.29 -4.06
CA ARG A 12 6.74 16.86 -3.42
C ARG A 12 7.99 16.02 -3.66
N THR A 13 7.84 14.70 -3.78
CA THR A 13 8.97 13.77 -3.86
C THR A 13 9.07 13.05 -5.20
N GLY A 14 8.01 13.07 -6.02
CA GLY A 14 7.91 12.25 -7.22
C GLY A 14 7.74 10.75 -6.94
N MET A 15 7.83 10.32 -5.68
CA MET A 15 7.61 8.93 -5.27
C MET A 15 6.11 8.60 -5.22
N TRP A 16 5.77 7.32 -5.33
CA TRP A 16 4.38 6.88 -5.23
C TRP A 16 3.85 6.92 -3.79
N ASP A 17 2.71 7.58 -3.58
CA ASP A 17 1.94 7.59 -2.33
C ASP A 17 0.79 6.57 -2.44
N TYR A 18 0.94 5.46 -1.73
CA TYR A 18 -0.11 4.46 -1.62
C TYR A 18 -0.92 4.68 -0.35
N ARG A 19 -2.25 4.62 -0.47
CA ARG A 19 -3.16 4.75 0.68
C ARG A 19 -4.24 3.70 0.65
N LEU A 20 -4.71 3.29 1.81
CA LEU A 20 -5.90 2.45 1.94
C LEU A 20 -6.99 3.23 2.64
N THR A 21 -8.17 3.27 2.02
CA THR A 21 -9.39 3.76 2.64
C THR A 21 -10.22 2.57 3.10
N PHE A 22 -10.66 2.60 4.35
CA PHE A 22 -11.49 1.56 4.93
C PHE A 22 -12.39 2.12 6.05
N THR A 23 -13.49 1.43 6.30
CA THR A 23 -14.37 1.69 7.45
C THR A 23 -14.14 0.67 8.55
N ASP A 24 -14.22 1.07 9.81
CA ASP A 24 -14.25 0.13 10.93
C ASP A 24 -15.68 -0.38 11.20
N PRO A 25 -15.90 -1.31 12.16
CA PRO A 25 -17.24 -1.78 12.52
C PRO A 25 -18.15 -0.73 13.15
N ARG A 26 -17.60 0.39 13.63
CA ARG A 26 -18.37 1.53 14.18
C ARG A 26 -18.84 2.48 13.08
N GLY A 27 -18.32 2.33 11.86
CA GLY A 27 -18.61 3.20 10.72
C GLY A 27 -17.57 4.30 10.50
N ASP A 28 -16.54 4.37 11.34
CA ASP A 28 -15.49 5.37 11.23
C ASP A 28 -14.63 5.10 9.99
N THR A 29 -14.41 6.14 9.18
CA THR A 29 -13.63 6.04 7.94
C THR A 29 -12.20 6.48 8.16
N TYR A 30 -11.26 5.62 7.78
CA TYR A 30 -9.83 5.88 7.82
C TYR A 30 -9.26 5.94 6.40
N ARG A 31 -8.30 6.84 6.19
CA ARG A 31 -7.46 6.89 4.97
C ARG A 31 -6.00 6.94 5.40
N LEU A 32 -5.35 5.79 5.48
CA LEU A 32 -4.00 5.66 6.01
C LEU A 32 -2.98 5.40 4.90
N LYS A 33 -1.77 5.92 5.08
CA LYS A 33 -0.63 5.64 4.19
C LYS A 33 -0.18 4.19 4.35
N ILE A 34 0.13 3.54 3.24
CA ILE A 34 0.70 2.19 3.21
C ILE A 34 2.22 2.32 3.12
N THR A 35 2.93 1.78 4.11
CA THR A 35 4.39 1.71 4.17
C THR A 35 4.91 0.28 4.20
N ASP A 36 4.03 -0.71 4.02
CA ASP A 36 4.37 -2.11 3.80
C ASP A 36 5.37 -2.27 2.64
N LEU A 37 6.51 -2.93 2.89
CA LEU A 37 7.57 -3.12 1.91
C LEU A 37 7.14 -4.06 0.78
N THR A 38 6.49 -5.17 1.11
CA THR A 38 6.02 -6.15 0.13
C THR A 38 4.98 -5.53 -0.79
N TRP A 39 4.07 -4.71 -0.25
CA TRP A 39 3.11 -3.94 -1.04
C TRP A 39 3.79 -3.01 -2.05
N GLN A 40 4.82 -2.27 -1.62
CA GLN A 40 5.56 -1.35 -2.48
C GLN A 40 6.24 -2.10 -3.64
N TYR A 41 6.89 -3.22 -3.34
CA TYR A 41 7.57 -4.06 -4.33
C TYR A 41 6.59 -4.71 -5.30
N TYR A 42 5.45 -5.18 -4.82
CA TYR A 42 4.40 -5.72 -5.69
C TYR A 42 3.83 -4.66 -6.64
N CYS A 43 3.51 -3.47 -6.13
CA CYS A 43 3.05 -2.37 -6.99
C CYS A 43 4.11 -1.97 -8.02
N GLN A 44 5.39 -2.01 -7.63
CA GLN A 44 6.50 -1.74 -8.54
C GLN A 44 6.64 -2.81 -9.62
N SER A 45 6.52 -4.10 -9.29
CA SER A 45 6.59 -5.18 -10.29
C SER A 45 5.47 -5.04 -11.32
N LEU A 46 4.25 -4.70 -10.89
CA LEU A 46 3.12 -4.44 -11.78
C LEU A 46 3.39 -3.23 -12.70
N ARG A 47 3.99 -2.14 -12.19
CA ARG A 47 4.38 -1.00 -13.04
C ARG A 47 5.46 -1.36 -14.05
N ASN A 48 6.41 -2.20 -13.68
CA ASN A 48 7.50 -2.62 -14.58
C ASN A 48 6.95 -3.42 -15.78
N GLU A 49 5.79 -4.05 -15.63
CA GLU A 49 4.99 -4.63 -16.72
C GLU A 49 4.21 -3.58 -17.54
N LYS A 50 4.52 -2.29 -17.39
CA LYS A 50 3.87 -1.14 -18.03
C LYS A 50 2.38 -1.01 -17.72
N ARG A 51 1.94 -1.53 -16.56
CA ARG A 51 0.56 -1.41 -16.13
C ARG A 51 0.27 -0.02 -15.56
N ASP A 52 -0.90 0.50 -15.92
CA ASP A 52 -1.38 1.81 -15.45
C ASP A 52 -1.68 1.82 -13.94
N PRO A 53 -1.19 2.82 -13.17
CA PRO A 53 -1.43 2.92 -11.73
C PRO A 53 -2.91 2.92 -11.32
N ALA A 54 -3.78 3.60 -12.07
CA ALA A 54 -5.20 3.64 -11.73
C ALA A 54 -5.86 2.27 -11.91
N LYS A 55 -5.49 1.53 -12.97
CA LYS A 55 -5.91 0.13 -13.16
C LYS A 55 -5.39 -0.79 -12.05
N ILE A 56 -4.12 -0.64 -11.64
CA ILE A 56 -3.56 -1.42 -10.54
C ILE A 56 -4.35 -1.14 -9.25
N ALA A 57 -4.63 0.12 -8.93
CA ALA A 57 -5.39 0.50 -7.74
C ALA A 57 -6.81 -0.08 -7.74
N LEU A 58 -7.50 -0.05 -8.88
CA LEU A 58 -8.83 -0.63 -9.02
C LEU A 58 -8.83 -2.15 -8.80
N GLU A 59 -7.85 -2.85 -9.38
CA GLU A 59 -7.70 -4.29 -9.21
C GLU A 59 -7.40 -4.65 -7.76
N LEU A 60 -6.44 -3.97 -7.12
CA LEU A 60 -6.11 -4.18 -5.71
C LEU A 60 -7.31 -3.88 -4.81
N THR A 61 -8.09 -2.84 -5.11
CA THR A 61 -9.34 -2.56 -4.38
C THR A 61 -10.29 -3.75 -4.48
N THR A 62 -10.49 -4.28 -5.68
CA THR A 62 -11.38 -5.42 -5.94
C THR A 62 -10.88 -6.69 -5.24
N ILE A 63 -9.57 -6.93 -5.28
CA ILE A 63 -8.91 -8.07 -4.62
C ILE A 63 -9.13 -8.01 -3.12
N LEU A 64 -8.92 -6.86 -2.49
CA LEU A 64 -9.05 -6.67 -1.05
C LEU A 64 -10.52 -6.71 -0.59
N GLN A 65 -11.45 -6.24 -1.41
CA GLN A 65 -12.89 -6.29 -1.09
C GLN A 65 -13.47 -7.71 -1.09
N LYS A 66 -12.82 -8.66 -1.77
CA LYS A 66 -13.27 -10.05 -1.91
C LYS A 66 -12.55 -11.02 -0.96
N ARG A 67 -11.78 -10.50 -0.01
CA ARG A 67 -10.94 -11.30 0.89
C ARG A 67 -11.11 -10.85 2.33
N ASP A 68 -10.78 -11.73 3.26
CA ASP A 68 -10.60 -11.35 4.65
C ASP A 68 -9.28 -10.59 4.77
N VAL A 69 -9.32 -9.33 5.20
CA VAL A 69 -8.16 -8.43 5.25
C VAL A 69 -7.78 -8.14 6.70
N PHE A 70 -6.52 -8.37 7.03
CA PHE A 70 -5.92 -8.04 8.32
C PHE A 70 -4.85 -6.96 8.12
N LEU A 71 -4.98 -5.83 8.82
CA LEU A 71 -4.09 -4.69 8.71
C LEU A 71 -3.22 -4.56 9.95
N ARG A 72 -1.89 -4.44 9.76
CA ARG A 72 -0.97 -4.03 10.84
C ARG A 72 -0.84 -2.51 10.83
N ILE A 73 -1.57 -1.85 11.73
CA ILE A 73 -1.50 -0.40 11.90
C ILE A 73 -0.43 -0.06 12.94
N GLY A 74 0.58 0.69 12.53
CA GLY A 74 1.67 1.15 13.38
C GLY A 74 1.64 2.67 13.55
N LEU A 75 2.10 3.14 14.70
CA LEU A 75 2.35 4.56 14.94
C LEU A 75 3.77 4.90 14.46
N ALA A 76 3.88 5.73 13.43
CA ALA A 76 5.16 6.16 12.90
C ALA A 76 5.83 7.19 13.82
N ARG A 77 7.16 7.17 13.87
CA ARG A 77 7.97 8.22 14.53
C ARG A 77 7.75 9.56 13.85
N GLY A 78 8.01 10.64 14.58
CA GLY A 78 8.02 12.01 14.04
C GLY A 78 8.87 12.12 12.78
N TRP A 79 8.36 12.84 11.80
CA TRP A 79 9.06 13.08 10.53
C TRP A 79 9.88 14.35 10.64
N LYS A 80 10.92 14.53 9.82
CA LYS A 80 11.80 15.70 9.88
C LYS A 80 11.00 17.02 9.76
N GLU A 81 9.96 17.00 8.92
CA GLU A 81 9.05 18.12 8.69
C GLU A 81 8.06 18.35 9.84
N TYR A 82 7.74 17.29 10.62
CA TYR A 82 6.79 17.31 11.73
C TYR A 82 7.30 16.43 12.88
N PRO A 83 8.36 16.85 13.58
CA PRO A 83 9.05 16.01 14.57
C PRO A 83 8.18 15.73 15.81
N ASP A 84 7.20 16.59 16.06
CA ASP A 84 6.22 16.54 17.15
C ASP A 84 5.01 15.63 16.86
N ARG A 85 4.86 15.13 15.63
CA ARG A 85 3.65 14.41 15.19
C ARG A 85 3.93 12.97 14.82
N CYS A 86 3.20 12.07 15.45
CA CYS A 86 3.19 10.66 15.11
C CYS A 86 1.93 10.34 14.30
N TYR A 87 2.10 9.67 13.15
CA TYR A 87 1.00 9.35 12.24
C TYR A 87 0.73 7.85 12.21
N LEU A 88 -0.55 7.46 12.21
CA LEU A 88 -0.93 6.07 11.95
C LEU A 88 -0.63 5.69 10.50
N GLN A 89 -0.02 4.53 10.31
CA GLN A 89 0.35 3.99 9.01
C GLN A 89 0.03 2.50 8.94
N ILE A 90 -0.28 2.02 7.75
CA ILE A 90 -0.43 0.60 7.47
C ILE A 90 0.96 0.05 7.13
N THR A 91 1.50 -0.73 8.04
CA THR A 91 2.85 -1.32 7.96
C THR A 91 2.83 -2.79 7.52
N GLY A 92 1.64 -3.36 7.35
CA GLY A 92 1.41 -4.76 6.96
C GLY A 92 0.00 -4.94 6.41
N ILE A 93 -0.13 -5.60 5.25
CA ILE A 93 -1.43 -6.00 4.68
C ILE A 93 -1.41 -7.51 4.45
N TYR A 94 -2.30 -8.22 5.14
CA TYR A 94 -2.44 -9.67 5.02
C TYR A 94 -3.85 -10.01 4.56
N THR A 95 -4.00 -11.02 3.73
CA THR A 95 -5.32 -11.47 3.28
C THR A 95 -5.49 -12.98 3.32
N PHE A 96 -6.74 -13.42 3.45
CA PHE A 96 -7.13 -14.82 3.28
C PHE A 96 -8.25 -14.92 2.23
N PRO A 97 -8.05 -15.67 1.13
CA PRO A 97 -6.77 -16.23 0.66
C PRO A 97 -5.71 -15.14 0.37
N ASP A 98 -4.43 -15.53 0.41
CA ASP A 98 -3.33 -14.59 0.17
C ASP A 98 -3.42 -13.94 -1.23
N TYR A 99 -3.36 -12.61 -1.28
CA TYR A 99 -3.40 -11.85 -2.52
C TYR A 99 -2.09 -11.93 -3.31
N LEU A 100 -1.00 -12.33 -2.65
CA LEU A 100 0.32 -12.50 -3.26
C LEU A 100 0.59 -13.94 -3.71
N ASN A 101 -0.33 -14.88 -3.43
CA ASN A 101 -0.19 -16.30 -3.73
C ASN A 101 1.13 -16.90 -3.19
N GLY A 102 1.48 -16.58 -1.94
CA GLY A 102 2.68 -17.06 -1.25
C GLY A 102 3.94 -16.25 -1.52
N LYS A 103 3.88 -15.20 -2.36
CA LYS A 103 5.04 -14.35 -2.68
C LYS A 103 5.32 -13.32 -1.61
N THR A 104 6.58 -12.97 -1.46
CA THR A 104 7.13 -11.96 -0.55
C THR A 104 7.87 -10.87 -1.32
N PHE A 105 8.34 -9.83 -0.63
CA PHE A 105 9.15 -8.78 -1.27
C PHE A 105 10.39 -9.33 -2.01
N ALA A 106 10.95 -10.46 -1.56
CA ALA A 106 12.12 -11.08 -2.19
C ALA A 106 11.80 -11.66 -3.58
N ASP A 107 10.56 -12.09 -3.81
CA ASP A 107 10.11 -12.65 -5.08
C ASP A 107 9.84 -11.57 -6.15
N PHE A 108 9.77 -10.31 -5.72
CA PHE A 108 9.59 -9.15 -6.59
C PHE A 108 10.92 -8.42 -6.87
N GLN A 109 12.07 -9.04 -6.54
CA GLN A 109 13.38 -8.41 -6.72
C GLN A 109 13.60 -7.87 -8.13
N LEU A 110 14.13 -6.65 -8.15
CA LEU A 110 14.44 -5.86 -9.32
C LEU A 110 15.50 -6.57 -10.17
N LYS A 111 15.25 -6.74 -11.47
CA LYS A 111 16.37 -6.83 -12.43
C LYS A 111 17.18 -5.54 -12.24
N GLN A 112 18.43 -5.66 -11.81
CA GLN A 112 19.34 -4.51 -11.68
C GLN A 112 19.34 -3.72 -13.00
N GLY A 113 19.11 -2.40 -12.94
CA GLY A 113 19.21 -1.60 -14.16
C GLY A 113 18.75 -0.15 -14.14
N VAL A 114 18.06 0.36 -13.11
CA VAL A 114 17.75 1.81 -13.05
C VAL A 114 17.77 2.29 -11.60
N SER A 115 18.80 3.06 -11.25
CA SER A 115 18.91 3.85 -10.02
C SER A 115 17.92 5.04 -10.05
N PRO A 116 17.55 5.58 -8.88
CA PRO A 116 16.55 6.65 -8.73
C PRO A 116 16.88 7.93 -9.50
#